data_AF-A0A925VA73-F1
#
_entry.id   AF-A0A925VA73-F1
#
_cell.length_a   1.000
_cell.length_b   1.000
_cell.length_c   1.000
_cell.angle_alpha   90.00
_cell.angle_beta   90.00
_cell.angle_gamma   90.00
#
_symmetry.space_group_name_H-M   'P 1'
#
loop_
_entity.id
_entity.type
_entity.pdbx_description
1 polymer ?
#
loop_
_entity_poly.entity_id
_entity_poly.type
_entity_poly.pdbx_seq_one_letter_code
_entity_poly.pdbx_strand_id
1 'polypeptide(L)'
;MTTARIAISTDVGEYISSRRSAQLLRRRVLDLVDRGEVDVVELDFDGVKSISRSFSDGLLAVIVAERGIDWFKRHVAVRNVTDPDRALILDVIATRLARQAPITAEPLAGAVVGGLAFKLLAGGGIHRFATSSGRPTTAKRTRASAAQRHR
;
A
#
# COMPACT_ATOMS: atom_id res chain seq x y z
N MET A 1 21.26 -20.16 6.79
CA MET A 1 20.48 -18.91 6.62
C MET A 1 20.71 -18.08 7.86
N THR A 2 21.49 -17.01 7.74
CA THR A 2 21.83 -16.11 8.84
C THR A 2 20.75 -15.04 8.95
N THR A 3 20.24 -14.81 10.16
CA THR A 3 19.15 -13.86 10.40
C THR A 3 19.57 -12.82 11.43
N ALA A 4 19.38 -11.54 11.13
CA ALA A 4 19.43 -10.46 12.12
C ALA A 4 18.01 -10.05 12.50
N ARG A 5 17.76 -9.85 13.80
CA ARG A 5 16.51 -9.29 14.31
C ARG A 5 16.71 -7.83 14.69
N ILE A 6 15.76 -6.99 14.29
CA ILE A 6 15.66 -5.59 14.69
C ILE A 6 14.35 -5.42 15.44
N ALA A 7 14.44 -5.07 16.73
CA ALA A 7 13.28 -4.91 17.60
C ALA A 7 12.80 -3.47 17.49
N ILE A 8 11.76 -3.24 16.68
CA ILE A 8 11.35 -1.90 16.27
C ILE A 8 10.98 -1.01 17.46
N SER A 9 10.31 -1.56 18.47
CA SER A 9 9.96 -0.83 19.69
C SER A 9 11.18 -0.33 20.46
N THR A 10 12.28 -1.07 20.47
CA THR A 10 13.52 -0.73 21.19
C THR A 10 14.46 0.13 20.33
N ASP A 11 14.61 -0.21 19.05
CA ASP A 11 15.50 0.48 18.12
C ASP A 11 14.95 1.84 17.64
N VAL A 12 13.62 1.99 17.58
CA VAL A 12 12.95 3.17 17.00
C VAL A 12 11.96 3.83 17.96
N GLY A 13 11.21 3.03 18.72
CA GLY A 13 10.21 3.50 19.68
C GLY A 13 8.84 2.85 19.48
N GLU A 14 7.93 3.09 20.43
CA GLU A 14 6.59 2.48 20.42
C GLU A 14 5.59 3.18 19.49
N TYR A 15 5.76 4.48 19.25
CA TYR A 15 4.91 5.32 18.40
C TYR A 15 5.71 5.87 17.24
N ILE A 16 5.49 5.34 16.04
CA ILE A 16 6.47 5.52 14.97
C ILE A 16 5.88 6.30 13.82
N SER A 17 6.23 7.58 13.74
CA SER A 17 5.67 8.49 12.73
C SER A 17 6.69 9.15 11.81
N SER A 18 7.98 9.00 12.08
CA SER A 18 9.04 9.76 11.42
C SER A 18 9.56 9.12 10.13
N ARG A 19 9.60 9.90 9.05
CA ARG A 19 10.29 9.49 7.81
C ARG A 19 11.79 9.33 8.00
N ARG A 20 12.38 10.12 8.90
CA ARG A 20 13.83 10.08 9.16
C ARG A 20 14.23 8.76 9.82
N SER A 21 13.48 8.29 10.81
CA SER A 21 13.75 6.97 11.42
C SER A 21 13.53 5.84 10.43
N ALA A 22 12.50 5.93 9.58
CA ALA A 22 12.27 4.97 8.50
C ALA A 22 13.46 4.89 7.52
N GLN A 23 14.04 6.03 7.13
CA GLN A 23 15.20 6.09 6.24
C GLN A 23 16.46 5.49 6.87
N LEU A 24 16.72 5.79 8.15
CA LEU A 24 17.86 5.22 8.87
C LEU A 24 17.74 3.71 9.01
N LEU A 25 16.55 3.23 9.38
CA LEU A 25 16.29 1.80 9.48
C LEU A 25 16.37 1.11 8.12
N ARG A 26 15.81 1.72 7.06
CA ARG A 26 15.94 1.21 5.69
C ARG A 26 17.39 1.02 5.29
N ARG A 27 18.22 2.05 5.53
CA ARG A 27 19.65 1.99 5.21
C ARG A 27 20.33 0.84 5.96
N ARG A 28 20.04 0.67 7.25
CA ARG A 28 20.57 -0.45 8.06
C ARG A 28 20.16 -1.80 7.49
N VAL A 29 18.89 -1.98 7.13
CA VAL A 29 18.38 -3.24 6.52
C VAL A 29 19.13 -3.55 5.23
N LEU A 30 19.25 -2.56 4.34
CA LEU A 30 19.93 -2.74 3.06
C LEU A 30 21.43 -3.00 3.25
N ASP A 31 22.11 -2.27 4.14
CA ASP A 31 23.54 -2.45 4.40
C ASP A 31 23.85 -3.86 4.93
N LEU A 32 23.02 -4.39 5.85
CA LEU A 32 23.19 -5.75 6.39
C LEU A 32 23.10 -6.84 5.32
N VAL A 33 22.14 -6.69 4.39
CA VAL A 33 21.92 -7.68 3.32
C VAL A 33 22.92 -7.52 2.18
N ASP A 34 23.16 -6.28 1.72
CA ASP A 34 24.05 -6.00 0.58
C ASP A 34 25.52 -6.35 0.87
N ARG A 35 25.94 -6.28 2.14
CA ARG A 35 27.28 -6.71 2.59
C ARG A 35 27.39 -8.21 2.82
N GLY A 36 26.28 -8.96 2.72
CA GLY A 36 26.24 -10.39 3.02
C GLY A 36 26.45 -10.71 4.49
N GLU A 37 26.21 -9.76 5.41
CA GLU A 37 26.30 -10.01 6.85
C GLU A 37 25.17 -10.94 7.30
N VAL A 38 24.00 -10.81 6.68
CA VAL A 38 22.83 -11.67 6.90
C VAL A 38 22.07 -11.97 5.62
N ASP A 39 21.40 -13.12 5.59
CA ASP A 39 20.50 -13.49 4.49
C ASP A 39 19.13 -12.84 4.66
N VAL A 40 18.65 -12.74 5.91
CA VAL A 40 17.31 -12.25 6.24
C VAL A 40 17.38 -11.25 7.40
N VAL A 41 16.67 -10.14 7.25
CA VAL A 41 16.41 -9.20 8.34
C VAL A 41 14.98 -9.36 8.84
N GLU A 42 14.84 -9.70 10.11
CA GLU A 42 13.57 -9.77 10.82
C GLU A 42 13.25 -8.43 11.46
N LEU A 43 12.22 -7.75 10.94
CA LEU A 43 11.64 -6.56 11.53
C LEU A 43 10.54 -6.98 12.49
N ASP A 44 10.82 -6.85 13.78
CA ASP A 44 9.94 -7.28 14.85
C ASP A 44 9.19 -6.10 15.45
N PHE A 45 7.86 -6.10 15.29
CA PHE A 45 6.97 -5.05 15.75
C PHE A 45 6.38 -5.32 17.14
N ASP A 46 6.89 -6.31 17.88
CA ASP A 46 6.47 -6.52 19.26
C ASP A 46 6.72 -5.26 20.11
N GLY A 47 5.72 -4.92 20.94
CA GLY A 47 5.71 -3.68 21.72
C GLY A 47 5.40 -2.39 20.94
N VAL A 48 5.31 -2.41 19.61
CA VAL A 48 4.91 -1.22 18.83
C VAL A 48 3.41 -0.98 19.00
N LYS A 49 3.03 0.25 19.36
CA LYS A 49 1.63 0.64 19.61
C LYS A 49 0.94 1.16 18.37
N SER A 50 1.66 1.88 17.52
CA SER A 50 1.15 2.33 16.23
C SER A 50 2.28 2.74 15.27
N ILE A 51 2.04 2.55 13.98
CA ILE A 51 2.91 3.02 12.90
C ILE A 51 2.16 3.99 11.99
N SER A 52 2.84 5.01 11.51
CA SER A 52 2.28 5.96 10.55
C SER A 52 2.47 5.49 9.12
N ARG A 53 1.59 5.96 8.24
CA ARG A 53 1.75 5.84 6.78
C ARG A 53 3.13 6.32 6.30
N SER A 54 3.62 7.43 6.86
CA SER A 54 4.91 8.01 6.45
C SER A 54 6.10 7.13 6.83
N PHE A 55 6.03 6.45 7.99
CA PHE A 55 7.05 5.50 8.39
C PHE A 55 7.01 4.25 7.50
N SER A 56 5.84 3.65 7.32
CA SER A 56 5.66 2.46 6.47
C SER A 56 6.07 2.70 5.02
N ASP A 57 5.77 3.90 4.47
CA ASP A 57 6.19 4.27 3.13
C ASP A 57 7.70 4.38 3.03
N GLY A 58 8.31 5.16 3.95
CA GLY A 58 9.74 5.44 3.94
C GLY A 58 10.62 4.21 4.14
N LEU A 59 10.11 3.19 4.85
CA LEU A 59 10.79 1.94 5.10
C LEU A 59 10.40 0.88 4.05
N LEU A 60 9.21 0.31 4.19
CA LEU A 60 8.84 -0.92 3.50
C LEU A 60 8.49 -0.68 2.03
N ALA A 61 7.69 0.34 1.75
CA ALA A 61 7.26 0.61 0.38
C ALA A 61 8.43 1.06 -0.49
N VAL A 62 9.36 1.87 0.05
CA VAL A 62 10.59 2.23 -0.67
C VAL A 62 11.48 1.01 -0.93
N ILE A 63 11.67 0.11 0.03
CA ILE A 63 12.45 -1.12 -0.20
C ILE A 63 11.85 -1.94 -1.35
N VAL A 64 10.52 -2.17 -1.30
CA VAL A 64 9.83 -2.94 -2.35
C VAL A 64 9.93 -2.25 -3.71
N ALA A 65 9.82 -0.92 -3.74
CA ALA A 65 9.96 -0.14 -4.96
C ALA A 65 11.38 -0.19 -5.55
N GLU A 66 12.41 -0.14 -4.72
CA GLU A 66 13.81 -0.09 -5.16
C GLU A 66 14.38 -1.48 -5.49
N ARG A 67 13.98 -2.53 -4.75
CA ARG A 67 14.55 -3.88 -4.86
C ARG A 67 13.60 -4.91 -5.46
N GLY A 68 12.31 -4.59 -5.56
CA GLY A 68 11.28 -5.50 -6.03
C GLY A 68 10.69 -6.39 -4.93
N ILE A 69 9.49 -6.92 -5.19
CA ILE A 69 8.74 -7.73 -4.22
C ILE A 69 9.41 -9.08 -3.92
N ASP A 70 10.07 -9.69 -4.91
CA ASP A 70 10.73 -10.99 -4.75
C ASP A 70 11.97 -10.87 -3.88
N TRP A 71 12.73 -9.79 -4.04
CA TRP A 71 13.84 -9.48 -3.13
C TRP A 71 13.33 -9.28 -1.71
N PHE A 72 12.26 -8.49 -1.54
CA PHE A 72 11.68 -8.22 -0.23
C PHE A 72 11.24 -9.51 0.48
N LYS A 73 10.52 -10.40 -0.21
CA LYS A 73 10.07 -11.69 0.35
C LYS A 73 11.21 -12.61 0.75
N ARG A 74 12.36 -12.55 0.07
CA ARG A 74 13.54 -13.38 0.37
C ARG A 74 14.34 -12.85 1.55
N HIS A 75 14.47 -11.52 1.67
CA HIS A 75 15.43 -10.92 2.58
C HIS A 75 14.81 -10.19 3.77
N VAL A 76 13.49 -9.97 3.79
CA VAL A 76 12.83 -9.24 4.87
C VAL A 76 11.68 -10.08 5.43
N ALA A 77 11.77 -10.38 6.72
CA ALA A 77 10.68 -10.98 7.49
C ALA A 77 10.03 -9.90 8.38
N VAL A 78 8.70 -9.84 8.38
CA VAL A 78 7.94 -8.90 9.21
C VAL A 78 7.16 -9.70 10.26
N ARG A 79 7.44 -9.46 11.55
CA ARG A 79 6.86 -10.22 12.67
C ARG A 79 6.07 -9.31 13.62
N ASN A 80 5.15 -9.92 14.34
CA ASN A 80 4.37 -9.29 15.42
C ASN A 80 3.65 -7.99 15.02
N VAL A 81 3.27 -7.88 13.74
CA VAL A 81 2.47 -6.77 13.23
C VAL A 81 1.00 -7.03 13.49
N THR A 82 0.31 -6.05 14.06
CA THR A 82 -1.15 -6.06 14.27
C THR A 82 -1.91 -6.06 12.94
N ASP A 83 -3.15 -6.58 12.91
CA ASP A 83 -3.93 -6.60 11.66
C ASP A 83 -4.18 -5.21 11.06
N PRO A 84 -4.50 -4.15 11.85
CA PRO A 84 -4.62 -2.79 11.32
C PRO A 84 -3.33 -2.28 10.68
N ASP A 85 -2.18 -2.50 11.32
CA ASP A 85 -0.88 -2.06 10.83
C ASP A 85 -0.46 -2.85 9.57
N ARG A 86 -0.79 -4.15 9.52
CA ARG A 86 -0.60 -4.99 8.33
C ARG A 86 -1.38 -4.44 7.15
N ALA A 87 -2.67 -4.12 7.34
CA ALA A 87 -3.50 -3.53 6.30
C ALA A 87 -2.94 -2.19 5.81
N LEU A 88 -2.50 -1.33 6.75
CA LEU A 88 -1.84 -0.07 6.43
C LEU A 88 -0.56 -0.29 5.60
N ILE A 89 0.32 -1.21 6.00
CA ILE A 89 1.56 -1.52 5.29
C ILE A 89 1.27 -1.96 3.84
N LEU A 90 0.32 -2.88 3.67
CA LEU A 90 -0.05 -3.40 2.35
C LEU A 90 -0.62 -2.29 1.45
N ASP A 91 -1.51 -1.45 1.99
CA ASP A 91 -2.06 -0.31 1.26
C ASP A 91 -0.97 0.68 0.81
N VAL A 92 -0.01 0.96 1.69
CA VAL A 92 1.08 1.90 1.40
C VAL A 92 2.01 1.37 0.31
N ILE A 93 2.36 0.08 0.36
CA ILE A 93 3.14 -0.58 -0.69
C ILE A 93 2.38 -0.51 -2.01
N ALA A 94 1.10 -0.91 -2.03
CA ALA A 94 0.28 -0.89 -3.24
C ALA A 94 0.16 0.52 -3.83
N THR A 95 -0.08 1.53 -2.98
CA THR A 95 -0.18 2.94 -3.38
C THR A 95 1.11 3.43 -4.03
N ARG A 96 2.28 3.09 -3.46
CA ARG A 96 3.57 3.51 -4.02
C ARG A 96 3.83 2.85 -5.37
N LEU A 97 3.62 1.54 -5.47
CA LEU A 97 3.84 0.81 -6.73
C LEU A 97 2.92 1.32 -7.84
N ALA A 98 1.66 1.65 -7.52
CA ALA A 98 0.73 2.25 -8.47
C ALA A 98 1.21 3.63 -8.98
N ARG A 99 1.92 4.42 -8.15
CA ARG A 99 2.49 5.71 -8.56
C ARG A 99 3.74 5.60 -9.42
N GLN A 100 4.46 4.47 -9.34
CA GLN A 100 5.68 4.22 -10.10
C GLN A 100 5.42 3.49 -11.42
N ALA A 101 4.23 2.92 -11.60
CA ALA A 101 3.83 2.38 -12.89
C ALA A 101 3.90 3.51 -13.94
N PRO A 102 4.64 3.33 -15.05
CA PRO A 102 4.75 4.35 -16.07
C PRO A 102 3.36 4.64 -16.67
N ILE A 103 3.09 5.92 -16.97
CA ILE A 103 1.87 6.43 -17.61
C ILE A 103 1.69 5.89 -19.05
N THR A 104 2.64 5.10 -19.56
CA THR A 104 2.54 4.41 -20.86
C THR A 104 1.72 3.11 -20.73
N ALA A 105 0.49 3.22 -20.27
CA ALA A 105 -0.56 2.29 -20.66
C ALA A 105 -1.37 2.99 -21.73
N GLU A 106 -1.02 2.76 -23.00
CA GLU A 106 -1.96 2.98 -24.10
C GLU A 106 -3.32 2.40 -23.68
N PRO A 107 -4.43 3.14 -23.80
CA PRO A 107 -5.73 2.61 -23.46
C PRO A 107 -6.06 1.54 -24.50
N LEU A 108 -5.77 0.28 -24.19
CA LEU A 108 -6.48 -0.84 -24.81
C LEU A 108 -7.96 -0.59 -24.52
N ALA A 109 -8.68 -0.19 -25.55
CA ALA A 109 -10.11 0.05 -25.53
C ALA A 109 -10.81 -1.04 -24.71
N GLY A 110 -11.29 -0.69 -23.51
CA GLY A 110 -12.13 -1.55 -22.67
C GLY A 110 -11.56 -2.01 -21.32
N ALA A 111 -10.32 -1.72 -20.95
CA ALA A 111 -9.80 -2.12 -19.64
C ALA A 111 -10.11 -1.08 -18.55
N VAL A 112 -11.15 -1.35 -17.76
CA VAL A 112 -11.53 -0.61 -16.55
C VAL A 112 -10.32 -0.46 -15.62
N VAL A 113 -9.78 0.76 -15.50
CA VAL A 113 -8.78 1.13 -14.50
C VAL A 113 -9.48 1.18 -13.14
N GLY A 114 -9.52 0.03 -12.48
CA GLY A 114 -10.19 -0.11 -11.17
C GLY A 114 -9.93 -1.46 -10.51
N GLY A 115 -8.80 -2.11 -10.82
CA GLY A 115 -8.55 -3.46 -10.33
C GLY A 115 -7.25 -4.06 -10.83
N LEU A 116 -6.10 -3.45 -10.49
CA LEU A 116 -4.92 -4.29 -10.36
C LEU A 116 -5.10 -5.10 -9.08
N ALA A 117 -5.71 -6.26 -9.29
CA ALA A 117 -5.99 -7.25 -8.30
C ALA A 117 -4.69 -7.64 -7.58
N PHE A 118 -4.50 -7.13 -6.37
CA PHE A 118 -3.68 -7.73 -5.32
C PHE A 118 -4.37 -9.03 -4.87
N LYS A 119 -4.61 -9.95 -5.81
CA LYS A 119 -5.27 -11.24 -5.59
C LYS A 119 -4.21 -12.31 -5.68
N LEU A 120 -3.25 -12.26 -4.77
CA LEU A 120 -2.33 -13.38 -4.54
C LEU A 120 -1.87 -13.53 -3.08
N LEU A 121 -2.48 -12.82 -2.10
CA LEU A 121 -2.05 -12.93 -0.70
C LEU A 121 -3.17 -12.93 0.37
N ALA A 122 -4.44 -12.91 -0.01
CA ALA A 122 -5.53 -13.11 0.94
C ALA A 122 -6.50 -14.16 0.37
N GLY A 123 -6.40 -15.38 0.91
CA GLY A 123 -7.46 -16.36 0.73
C GLY A 123 -8.75 -15.85 1.39
N GLY A 124 -9.86 -15.95 0.66
CA GLY A 124 -11.21 -15.86 1.21
C GLY A 124 -11.91 -14.50 1.03
N GLY A 125 -13.03 -14.52 0.28
CA GLY A 125 -14.11 -13.53 0.40
C GLY A 125 -14.14 -12.43 -0.66
N ILE A 126 -14.81 -12.68 -1.78
CA ILE A 126 -15.16 -11.64 -2.75
C ILE A 126 -16.39 -10.89 -2.25
N HIS A 127 -16.21 -9.70 -1.67
CA HIS A 127 -17.29 -8.70 -1.60
C HIS A 127 -17.19 -7.76 -2.80
N ARG A 128 -18.14 -7.89 -3.73
CA ARG A 128 -18.33 -6.96 -4.86
C ARG A 128 -18.88 -5.63 -4.33
N PHE A 129 -18.10 -4.56 -4.41
CA PHE A 129 -18.62 -3.19 -4.33
C PHE A 129 -18.95 -2.71 -5.75
N ALA A 130 -20.22 -2.37 -5.98
CA ALA A 130 -20.69 -1.73 -7.20
C ALA A 130 -20.32 -0.24 -7.16
N THR A 131 -19.53 0.22 -8.14
CA THR A 131 -19.22 1.64 -8.32
C THR A 131 -20.32 2.31 -9.16
N SER A 132 -21.18 3.13 -8.55
CA SER A 132 -22.03 4.07 -9.28
C SER A 132 -21.24 5.34 -9.60
N SER A 133 -20.78 5.49 -10.84
CA SER A 133 -20.19 6.74 -11.34
C SER A 133 -21.00 7.25 -12.53
N GLY A 134 -21.61 8.43 -12.40
CA GLY A 134 -22.22 9.11 -13.54
C GLY A 134 -23.06 10.34 -13.20
N ARG A 135 -22.43 11.52 -13.19
CA ARG A 135 -23.03 12.84 -13.48
C ARG A 135 -21.91 13.75 -14.02
N PRO A 136 -22.19 14.87 -14.73
CA PRO A 136 -23.43 15.32 -15.39
C PRO A 136 -23.18 15.88 -16.82
N THR A 137 -24.22 16.14 -17.63
CA THR A 137 -24.18 17.13 -18.74
C THR A 137 -25.56 17.77 -19.00
N THR A 138 -25.49 19.01 -19.50
CA THR A 138 -26.50 20.07 -19.46
C THR A 138 -27.34 20.18 -20.75
N ALA A 139 -28.58 20.65 -20.59
CA ALA A 139 -29.45 21.42 -21.52
C ALA A 139 -29.99 20.77 -22.83
N LYS A 140 -31.32 20.76 -22.95
CA LYS A 140 -32.05 21.57 -23.96
C LYS A 140 -33.53 21.73 -23.60
N ARG A 141 -34.06 22.88 -24.01
CA ARG A 141 -35.31 23.54 -23.65
C ARG A 141 -36.30 23.36 -24.79
N THR A 142 -37.55 22.97 -24.53
CA THR A 142 -38.69 23.28 -25.42
C THR A 142 -40.00 23.34 -24.64
N ARG A 143 -40.77 24.41 -24.86
CA ARG A 143 -42.13 24.68 -24.34
C ARG A 143 -43.17 23.79 -25.03
N ALA A 144 -44.25 23.43 -24.32
CA ALA A 144 -45.63 23.86 -24.60
C ALA A 144 -46.70 22.96 -23.90
N SER A 145 -47.64 23.64 -23.25
CA SER A 145 -49.10 23.39 -23.14
C SER A 145 -49.66 22.04 -22.67
N ALA A 146 -50.41 22.06 -21.56
CA ALA A 146 -51.88 21.84 -21.57
C ALA A 146 -52.44 21.85 -20.13
N ALA A 147 -53.58 22.51 -19.97
CA ALA A 147 -54.38 22.58 -18.77
C ALA A 147 -55.03 21.21 -18.44
N GLN A 148 -55.28 20.94 -17.15
CA GLN A 148 -56.50 20.24 -16.72
C GLN A 148 -56.79 20.46 -15.23
N ARG A 149 -58.09 20.51 -14.95
CA ARG A 149 -58.81 20.88 -13.72
C ARG A 149 -58.83 19.78 -12.64
N HIS A 150 -59.43 20.16 -11.50
CA HIS A 150 -59.91 19.38 -10.34
C HIS A 150 -58.92 19.37 -9.17
N ARG A 151 -59.25 19.82 -7.95
CA ARG A 151 -60.51 20.15 -7.28
C ARG A 151 -60.25 21.23 -6.25
#